data_AF-A0A1X7SL20-F1
#
_entry.id   AF-A0A1X7SL20-F1
#
_cell.length_a   1.000
_cell.length_b   1.000
_cell.length_c   1.000
_cell.angle_alpha   90.00
_cell.angle_beta   90.00
_cell.angle_gamma   90.00
#
_symmetry.space_group_name_H-M   'P 1'
#
loop_
_entity.id
_entity.type
_entity.pdbx_description
1 polymer ?
#
loop_
_entity_poly.entity_id
_entity_poly.type
_entity_poly.pdbx_seq_one_letter_code
_entity_poly.pdbx_strand_id
1 'polypeptide(L)' 'MACFCSCIWGNPDPGPVRLREVQQVVIDTSKMGVDCVVVKSGRRVCGTGAALANAPIVQDKSYFEVKIQCGVYIGFIVLF' A
#
# COMPACT_ATOMS: atom_id res chain seq x y z
N MET A 1 22.05 12.35 -35.55
CA MET A 1 23.00 11.22 -35.75
C MET A 1 23.87 11.19 -34.49
N ALA A 2 23.64 10.42 -33.44
CA ALA A 2 22.97 9.15 -33.21
C ALA A 2 21.89 9.30 -32.10
N CYS A 3 20.71 8.72 -32.12
CA CYS A 3 20.04 7.78 -33.02
C CYS A 3 18.58 7.79 -32.53
N PHE A 4 17.54 8.13 -33.29
CA PHE A 4 17.03 7.41 -34.47
C PHE A 4 16.95 5.87 -34.32
N CYS A 5 17.03 5.33 -33.10
CA CYS A 5 17.00 3.88 -32.83
C CYS A 5 16.16 3.50 -31.59
N SER A 6 14.92 3.98 -31.51
CA SER A 6 13.93 3.42 -30.57
C SER A 6 12.58 3.11 -31.24
N CYS A 7 12.38 3.55 -32.48
CA CYS A 7 11.12 3.39 -33.20
C CYS A 7 11.07 2.16 -34.13
N ILE A 8 12.15 1.39 -34.27
CA ILE A 8 12.18 0.19 -35.16
C ILE A 8 12.07 -1.13 -34.38
N TRP A 9 12.28 -1.15 -33.07
CA TRP A 9 12.09 -2.35 -32.23
C TRP A 9 11.29 -1.97 -30.99
N GLY A 10 9.98 -2.19 -31.06
CA GLY A 10 9.05 -1.82 -30.01
C GLY A 10 9.37 -2.48 -28.67
N ASN A 11 9.66 -1.65 -27.68
CA ASN A 11 9.20 -1.83 -26.32
C ASN A 11 8.91 -0.45 -25.74
N PRO A 12 7.66 -0.17 -25.29
CA PRO A 12 7.39 1.07 -24.58
C PRO A 12 7.99 0.94 -23.18
N ASP A 13 9.12 1.61 -22.94
CA ASP A 13 9.57 1.89 -21.58
C ASP A 13 8.45 2.67 -20.87
N PRO A 14 7.86 2.15 -19.77
CA PRO A 14 6.94 2.94 -18.99
C PRO A 14 7.76 4.04 -18.32
N GLY A 15 7.58 5.28 -18.78
CA GLY A 15 8.18 6.47 -18.18
C GLY A 15 7.93 6.54 -16.66
N PRO A 16 8.61 7.45 -15.94
CA PRO A 16 8.47 7.56 -14.49
C PRO A 16 6.99 7.70 -14.13
N VAL A 17 6.47 6.67 -13.46
CA VAL A 17 5.09 6.62 -12.98
C VAL A 17 4.86 7.89 -12.18
N ARG A 18 3.94 8.75 -12.64
CA ARG A 18 3.50 9.92 -11.88
C ARG A 18 2.81 9.40 -10.63
N LEU A 19 3.57 9.26 -9.55
CA LEU A 19 3.06 8.92 -8.23
C LEU A 19 2.04 10.01 -7.88
N ARG A 20 0.76 9.68 -8.08
CA ARG A 20 -0.38 10.49 -7.63
C ARG A 20 -0.08 10.89 -6.19
N GLU A 21 -0.27 12.17 -5.89
CA GLU A 21 -0.06 12.78 -4.58
C GLU A 21 -0.43 11.79 -3.47
N VAL A 22 0.60 11.29 -2.79
CA VAL A 22 0.48 10.16 -1.88
C VAL A 22 -0.22 10.69 -0.63
N GLN A 23 -1.56 10.59 -0.61
CA GLN A 23 -2.30 10.73 0.63
C GLN A 23 -1.66 9.81 1.66
N GLN A 24 -1.41 10.34 2.85
CA GLN A 24 -0.78 9.58 3.91
C GLN A 24 -1.66 8.37 4.26
N VAL A 25 -1.21 7.18 3.84
CA VAL A 25 -1.91 5.93 4.11
C VAL A 25 -1.71 5.58 5.58
N VAL A 26 -2.80 5.60 6.33
CA VAL A 26 -2.85 5.22 7.74
C VAL A 26 -3.97 4.23 7.96
N ILE A 27 -3.89 3.50 9.06
CA ILE A 27 -4.95 2.61 9.53
C ILE A 27 -6.15 3.49 9.94
N ASP A 28 -7.32 3.15 9.40
CA ASP A 28 -8.57 3.83 9.64
C ASP A 28 -9.20 3.31 10.94
N THR A 29 -9.31 4.19 11.94
CA THR A 29 -9.92 3.85 13.24
C THR A 29 -11.43 3.73 13.17
N SER A 30 -12.08 4.20 12.09
CA SER A 30 -13.52 3.98 11.88
C SER A 30 -13.83 2.57 11.36
N LYS A 31 -12.85 1.91 10.76
CA LYS A 31 -12.96 0.56 10.15
C LYS A 31 -12.00 -0.41 10.82
N MET A 32 -12.10 -0.51 12.14
CA MET A 32 -11.32 -1.46 12.94
C MET A 32 -12.25 -2.32 13.80
N GLY A 33 -11.81 -3.55 14.11
CA GLY A 33 -12.49 -4.40 15.08
C GLY A 33 -12.56 -3.76 16.47
N VAL A 34 -13.56 -4.13 17.26
CA VAL A 34 -13.80 -3.54 18.60
C VAL A 34 -12.58 -3.72 19.52
N ASP A 35 -11.93 -4.89 19.44
CA ASP A 35 -10.75 -5.22 20.25
C ASP A 35 -9.43 -4.88 19.54
N CYS A 36 -9.46 -4.17 18.41
CA CYS A 36 -8.27 -3.62 17.77
C CYS A 36 -7.88 -2.28 18.38
N VAL A 37 -6.61 -2.12 18.67
CA VAL A 37 -6.03 -0.89 19.19
C VAL A 37 -5.03 -0.34 18.19
N VAL A 38 -5.26 0.89 17.73
CA VAL A 38 -4.38 1.58 16.80
C VAL A 38 -3.50 2.57 17.55
N VAL A 39 -2.18 2.46 17.37
CA VAL A 39 -1.17 3.30 18.02
C VAL A 39 -0.18 3.88 17.01
N LYS A 40 0.75 4.72 17.48
CA LYS A 40 1.80 5.36 16.65
C LYS A 40 1.23 6.13 15.44
N SER A 41 0.17 6.90 15.67
CA SER A 41 -0.49 7.74 14.66
C SER A 41 -1.02 6.93 13.47
N GLY A 42 -1.71 5.81 13.74
CA GLY A 42 -2.33 5.02 12.67
C GLY A 42 -1.37 4.09 11.93
N ARG A 43 -0.19 3.78 12.48
CA ARG A 43 0.83 2.94 11.80
C ARG A 43 1.11 1.61 12.49
N ARG A 44 0.53 1.37 13.65
CA ARG A 44 0.62 0.09 14.36
C ARG A 44 -0.74 -0.31 14.84
N VAL A 45 -1.08 -1.58 14.60
CA VAL A 45 -2.25 -2.24 15.19
C VAL A 45 -1.77 -3.23 16.24
N CYS A 46 -2.54 -3.34 17.33
CA CYS A 46 -2.37 -4.30 18.41
C CYS A 46 -3.77 -4.82 18.83
N GLY A 47 -3.83 -5.88 19.62
CA GLY A 47 -5.10 -6.48 20.06
C GLY A 47 -5.59 -7.57 19.12
N THR A 48 -6.90 -7.82 19.16
CA THR A 48 -7.54 -8.95 18.45
C THR A 48 -8.54 -8.40 17.45
N GLY A 49 -8.39 -8.77 16.17
CA GLY A 49 -9.28 -8.35 15.09
C GLY A 49 -8.54 -7.94 13.84
N ALA A 50 -9.22 -7.16 12.99
CA ALA A 50 -8.68 -6.61 11.75
C ALA A 50 -8.94 -5.09 11.67
N ALA A 51 -8.11 -4.38 10.92
CA ALA A 51 -8.27 -2.96 10.63
C ALA A 51 -7.91 -2.68 9.16
N LEU A 52 -8.61 -1.73 8.54
CA LEU A 52 -8.38 -1.34 7.16
C LEU A 52 -7.54 -0.06 7.07
N ALA A 53 -6.88 0.13 5.94
CA ALA A 53 -6.27 1.41 5.59
C ALA A 53 -7.34 2.41 5.14
N ASN A 54 -7.05 3.70 5.28
CA ASN A 54 -7.96 4.78 4.86
C ASN A 54 -8.12 4.88 3.34
N ALA A 55 -7.16 4.38 2.55
CA ALA A 55 -7.09 4.56 1.11
C ALA A 55 -7.31 3.23 0.37
N PRO A 56 -8.22 3.17 -0.62
CA PRO A 56 -8.40 2.00 -1.46
C PRO A 56 -7.25 1.87 -2.48
N ILE A 57 -7.03 0.64 -2.95
CA ILE A 57 -6.07 0.36 -4.02
C ILE A 57 -6.77 0.57 -5.36
N VAL A 58 -6.49 1.70 -6.02
CA VAL A 58 -7.08 2.08 -7.33
C VAL A 58 -6.07 1.95 -8.48
N GLN A 59 -4.97 1.23 -8.24
CA GLN A 59 -3.85 1.09 -9.19
C GLN A 59 -3.54 -0.37 -9.42
N ASP A 60 -3.09 -0.69 -10.64
CA ASP A 60 -2.68 -2.05 -11.02
C ASP A 60 -1.43 -2.53 -10.27
N LYS A 61 -0.63 -1.60 -9.75
CA LYS A 61 0.59 -1.87 -8.97
C LYS A 61 0.61 -1.00 -7.73
N SER A 62 0.50 -1.62 -6.56
CA SER A 62 0.62 -0.97 -5.26
C SER A 62 1.63 -1.69 -4.39
N TYR A 63 2.43 -0.94 -3.64
CA TYR A 63 3.43 -1.48 -2.72
C TYR A 63 3.14 -1.01 -1.30
N PHE A 64 3.20 -1.94 -0.35
CA PHE A 64 3.08 -1.65 1.08
C PHE A 64 4.08 -2.51 1.86
N GLU A 65 4.57 -1.98 2.97
CA GLU A 65 5.49 -2.68 3.86
C GLU A 65 4.84 -2.87 5.23
N VAL A 66 5.05 -4.04 5.82
CA VAL A 66 4.63 -4.31 7.19
C VAL A 66 5.82 -4.77 8.01
N LYS A 67 6.03 -4.11 9.15
CA LYS A 67 7.03 -4.52 10.14
C LYS A 67 6.33 -5.21 11.31
N ILE A 68 6.58 -6.50 11.45
CA ILE A 68 6.08 -7.30 12.57
C ILE A 68 6.99 -7.07 13.76
N GLN A 69 6.42 -6.65 14.90
CA GLN A 69 7.20 -6.38 16.11
C GLN A 69 7.07 -7.47 17.16
N CYS A 70 5.89 -8.07 17.23
CA CYS A 70 5.53 -9.20 18.05
C CYS A 70 4.34 -9.87 17.36
N GLY A 71 4.30 -11.19 17.32
CA GLY A 71 3.20 -11.88 16.66
C GLY A 71 3.27 -13.39 16.83
N VAL A 72 2.12 -13.98 17.15
CA VAL A 72 1.88 -15.43 17.05
C VAL A 72 0.92 -15.68 15.88
N TYR A 73 -0.20 -14.96 15.83
CA TYR A 73 -1.19 -15.04 14.76
C TYR A 73 -1.38 -13.67 14.11
N ILE A 74 -0.97 -13.54 12.85
CA ILE A 74 -1.12 -12.32 12.03
C ILE A 74 -1.52 -12.72 10.61
N GLY A 75 -2.36 -11.91 9.98
CA GLY A 75 -2.79 -12.09 8.59
C GLY A 75 -2.92 -10.74 7.89
N PHE A 76 -2.60 -10.71 6.60
CA PHE A 76 -2.72 -9.53 5.75
C PHE A 76 -3.53 -9.91 4.52
N ILE A 77 -4.51 -9.09 4.16
CA ILE A 77 -5.37 -9.32 3.01
C ILE A 77 -5.71 -8.00 2.34
N VAL A 78 -5.90 -8.06 1.03
CA VAL A 78 -6.49 -6.99 0.23
C VAL A 78 -7.96 -7.34 0.00
N LEU A 79 -8.86 -6.44 0.38
CA LEU A 79 -10.29 -6.56 0.10
C LEU A 79 -10.59 -5.82 -1.21
N PHE A 80 -11.32 -6.48 -2.12
CA PHE A 80 -11.82 -5.92 -3.37
C PHE A 80 -13.30 -5.54 -3.24
#